data_AF-A0A958TIK0-F1
#
_entry.id   AF-A0A958TIK0-F1
#
_cell.length_a   1.000
_cell.length_b   1.000
_cell.length_c   1.000
_cell.angle_alpha   90.00
_cell.angle_beta   90.00
_cell.angle_gamma   90.00
#
_symmetry.space_group_name_H-M   'P 1'
#
loop_
_entity.id
_entity.type
_entity.pdbx_description
1 polymer ?
#
loop_
_entity_poly.entity_id
_entity_poly.type
_entity_poly.pdbx_seq_one_letter_code
_entity_poly.pdbx_strand_id
1 'polypeptide(L)'
;MSKKDKKEEAVVDNVNETATNNTQVEELSVEEQLKEQLAKEKDKFLRLFAEFENYKKRTTKERIDLFKTAGQDVIASLLPVIDDFDRAYVEISKTEEKELLKGVELIKNKLRDTLKSKGLEQMEVAVGDAFNADEHEDITQIPAPTD
;
A
#
# COMPACT_ATOMS: atom_id res chain seq x y z
N MET A 1 53.84 19.83 -62.02
CA MET A 1 53.34 19.15 -63.24
C MET A 1 52.06 18.43 -62.81
N SER A 2 50.88 18.58 -63.43
CA SER A 2 50.45 19.30 -64.65
C SER A 2 49.04 19.86 -64.39
N LYS A 3 48.75 21.16 -64.57
CA LYS A 3 48.10 21.74 -65.77
C LYS A 3 47.24 20.77 -66.60
N LYS A 4 45.91 20.99 -66.61
CA LYS A 4 45.07 21.41 -67.77
C LYS A 4 43.61 21.61 -67.31
N ASP A 5 43.03 22.80 -67.57
CA ASP A 5 41.99 23.10 -68.59
C ASP A 5 40.61 22.49 -68.25
N LYS A 6 39.41 23.08 -68.47
CA LYS A 6 38.84 24.41 -68.86
C LYS A 6 37.34 24.35 -68.43
N LYS A 7 36.44 25.35 -68.52
CA LYS A 7 36.37 26.67 -69.18
C LYS A 7 35.56 27.65 -68.27
N GLU A 8 35.59 28.95 -68.56
CA GLU A 8 34.70 30.00 -68.06
C GLU A 8 33.21 29.79 -68.40
N GLU A 9 32.28 30.38 -67.63
CA GLU A 9 31.52 31.53 -68.14
C GLU A 9 30.97 32.39 -66.98
N ALA A 10 30.94 33.71 -67.18
CA ALA A 10 30.44 34.67 -66.21
C ALA A 10 29.57 35.71 -66.92
N VAL A 11 28.39 36.01 -66.38
CA VAL A 11 27.61 37.22 -66.68
C VAL A 11 26.96 37.69 -65.37
N VAL A 12 26.81 39.02 -65.24
CA VAL A 12 26.48 39.74 -64.01
C VAL A 12 25.07 40.36 -64.11
N ASP A 13 24.55 40.84 -62.98
CA ASP A 13 23.43 41.79 -62.82
C ASP A 13 22.00 41.32 -63.18
N ASN A 14 21.13 41.23 -62.18
CA ASN A 14 20.49 42.45 -61.67
C ASN A 14 19.80 42.31 -60.31
N VAL A 15 19.52 43.44 -59.68
CA VAL A 15 18.83 43.59 -58.40
C VAL A 15 17.31 43.55 -58.60
N ASN A 16 16.57 42.83 -57.74
CA ASN A 16 15.31 43.37 -57.24
C ASN A 16 14.86 42.78 -55.89
N GLU A 17 14.15 43.60 -55.13
CA GLU A 17 13.69 43.37 -53.77
C GLU A 17 12.47 42.42 -53.69
N THR A 18 12.30 41.70 -52.57
CA THR A 18 11.17 41.84 -51.62
C THR A 18 11.02 40.63 -50.68
N ALA A 19 10.15 40.76 -49.66
CA ALA A 19 9.73 39.72 -48.69
C ALA A 19 10.71 39.37 -47.56
N THR A 20 11.08 40.41 -46.79
CA THR A 20 11.34 40.29 -45.35
C THR A 20 10.17 39.61 -44.62
N ASN A 21 10.28 38.30 -44.37
CA ASN A 21 9.45 37.63 -43.36
C ASN A 21 9.99 37.97 -41.97
N ASN A 22 9.57 39.13 -41.48
CA ASN A 22 9.90 39.61 -40.15
C ASN A 22 9.08 38.85 -39.11
N THR A 23 9.51 37.64 -38.73
CA THR A 23 8.97 36.94 -37.56
C THR A 23 9.40 37.71 -36.32
N GLN A 24 8.61 38.71 -35.95
CA GLN A 24 8.68 39.34 -34.64
C GLN A 24 8.37 38.28 -33.59
N VAL A 25 9.43 37.70 -33.01
CA VAL A 25 9.35 37.14 -31.67
C VAL A 25 9.13 38.35 -30.77
N GLU A 26 7.91 38.53 -30.28
CA GLU A 26 7.67 39.46 -29.17
C GLU A 26 8.50 38.96 -27.98
N GLU A 27 9.63 39.62 -27.72
CA GLU A 27 10.34 39.47 -26.46
C GLU A 27 9.38 39.94 -25.36
N LEU A 28 8.77 38.99 -24.65
CA LEU A 28 7.95 39.28 -23.48
C LEU A 28 8.73 40.22 -22.57
N SER A 29 8.07 41.26 -22.08
CA SER A 29 8.68 42.24 -21.18
C SER A 29 9.31 41.52 -19.98
N VAL A 30 10.39 42.08 -19.43
CA VAL A 30 11.05 41.53 -18.22
C VAL A 30 10.03 41.29 -17.10
N GLU A 31 9.01 42.14 -16.97
CA GLU A 31 7.89 41.92 -16.05
C GLU A 31 7.02 40.70 -16.37
N GLU A 32 6.78 40.42 -17.64
CA GLU A 32 5.95 39.30 -18.09
C GLU A 32 6.70 37.97 -17.94
N GLN A 33 8.00 37.96 -18.26
CA GLN A 33 8.89 36.83 -17.96
C GLN A 33 8.94 36.54 -16.46
N LEU A 34 9.05 37.58 -15.61
CA LEU A 34 8.99 37.46 -14.15
C LEU A 34 7.63 36.93 -13.67
N LYS A 35 6.51 37.41 -14.24
CA LYS A 35 5.15 36.93 -13.92
C LYS A 35 4.98 35.46 -14.31
N GLU A 36 5.48 35.04 -15.46
CA GLU A 36 5.40 33.65 -15.94
C GLU A 36 6.27 32.70 -15.10
N GLN A 37 7.50 33.09 -14.77
CA GLN A 37 8.35 32.33 -13.84
C GLN A 37 7.70 32.19 -12.46
N LEU A 38 7.13 33.27 -11.92
CA LEU A 38 6.44 33.28 -10.64
C LEU A 38 5.15 32.44 -10.66
N ALA A 39 4.45 32.36 -11.80
CA ALA A 39 3.33 31.44 -11.99
C ALA A 39 3.79 29.98 -12.02
N LYS A 40 4.87 29.66 -12.75
CA LYS A 40 5.48 28.31 -12.81
C LYS A 40 5.96 27.84 -11.44
N GLU A 41 6.60 28.71 -10.65
CA GLU A 41 7.04 28.36 -9.28
C GLU A 41 5.85 28.19 -8.31
N LYS A 42 4.78 28.99 -8.45
CA LYS A 42 3.55 28.77 -7.67
C LYS A 42 2.87 27.43 -7.98
N ASP A 43 2.81 27.05 -9.25
CA ASP A 43 2.24 25.75 -9.67
C ASP A 43 3.08 24.58 -9.13
N LYS A 44 4.41 24.63 -9.29
CA LYS A 44 5.34 23.67 -8.68
C LYS A 44 5.16 23.58 -7.16
N PHE A 45 5.06 24.72 -6.48
CA PHE A 45 4.86 24.76 -5.03
C PHE A 45 3.53 24.14 -4.62
N LEU A 46 2.43 24.46 -5.31
CA LEU A 46 1.11 23.91 -5.03
C LEU A 46 1.08 22.39 -5.24
N ARG A 47 1.72 21.91 -6.31
CA ARG A 47 1.89 20.49 -6.59
C ARG A 47 2.74 19.79 -5.53
N LEU A 48 3.89 20.35 -5.17
CA LEU A 48 4.78 19.79 -4.14
C LEU A 48 4.08 19.74 -2.77
N PHE A 49 3.28 20.76 -2.45
CA PHE A 49 2.45 20.79 -1.24
C PHE A 49 1.42 19.65 -1.25
N ALA A 50 0.70 19.44 -2.37
CA ALA A 50 -0.25 18.34 -2.51
C ALA A 50 0.42 16.95 -2.46
N GLU A 51 1.61 16.79 -3.07
CA GLU A 51 2.42 15.57 -2.97
C GLU A 51 2.86 15.30 -1.51
N PHE A 52 3.24 16.35 -0.77
CA PHE A 52 3.60 16.27 0.65
C PHE A 52 2.41 15.94 1.56
N GLU A 53 1.22 16.51 1.35
CA GLU A 53 0.02 16.14 2.10
C GLU A 53 -0.37 14.68 1.87
N ASN A 54 -0.32 14.22 0.60
CA ASN A 54 -0.56 12.82 0.25
C ASN A 54 0.47 11.88 0.90
N TYR A 55 1.76 12.23 0.87
CA TYR A 55 2.82 11.50 1.56
C TYR A 55 2.56 11.41 3.07
N LYS A 56 2.23 12.53 3.73
CA LYS A 56 1.95 12.59 5.16
C LYS A 56 0.73 11.74 5.53
N LYS A 57 -0.33 11.78 4.72
CA LYS A 57 -1.53 10.94 4.88
C LYS A 57 -1.20 9.45 4.74
N ARG A 58 -0.44 9.07 3.71
CA ARG A 58 0.00 7.69 3.47
C ARG A 58 0.86 7.16 4.62
N THR A 59 1.91 7.88 4.98
CA THR A 59 2.84 7.52 6.07
C THR A 59 2.13 7.39 7.41
N THR A 60 1.13 8.24 7.67
CA THR A 60 0.30 8.14 8.90
C THR A 60 -0.53 6.86 8.89
N LYS A 61 -1.14 6.50 7.75
CA LYS A 61 -1.89 5.25 7.60
C LYS A 61 -0.98 4.03 7.79
N GLU A 62 0.13 3.95 7.05
CA GLU A 62 1.12 2.86 7.14
C GLU A 62 1.61 2.66 8.59
N ARG A 63 1.89 3.76 9.30
CA ARG A 63 2.29 3.71 10.71
C ARG A 63 1.19 3.19 11.63
N ILE A 64 -0.07 3.58 11.42
CA ILE A 64 -1.21 3.07 12.18
C ILE A 64 -1.41 1.58 11.92
N ASP A 65 -1.34 1.14 10.66
CA ASP A 65 -1.55 -0.25 10.29
C ASP A 65 -0.40 -1.15 10.82
N LEU A 66 0.85 -0.67 10.80
CA LEU A 66 1.98 -1.32 11.47
C LEU A 66 1.76 -1.47 12.98
N PHE A 67 1.20 -0.46 13.67
CA PHE A 67 0.88 -0.59 15.10
C PHE A 67 -0.26 -1.59 15.38
N LYS A 68 -1.19 -1.81 14.45
CA LYS A 68 -2.23 -2.85 14.59
C LYS A 68 -1.63 -4.25 14.47
N THR A 69 -0.73 -4.47 13.51
CA THR A 69 -0.16 -5.80 13.24
C THR A 69 1.11 -6.11 14.04
N ALA A 70 1.76 -5.15 14.69
CA ALA A 70 2.98 -5.37 15.48
C ALA A 70 2.84 -6.41 16.61
N GLY A 71 1.61 -6.67 17.09
CA GLY A 71 1.33 -7.73 18.07
C GLY A 71 1.04 -9.11 17.47
N GLN A 72 0.86 -9.21 16.15
CA GLN A 72 0.35 -10.40 15.46
C GLN A 72 1.23 -11.63 15.69
N ASP A 73 2.54 -11.54 15.44
CA ASP A 73 3.46 -12.67 15.59
C ASP A 73 3.49 -13.22 17.02
N VAL A 74 3.42 -12.32 18.01
CA VAL A 74 3.39 -12.70 19.43
C VAL A 74 2.07 -13.41 19.77
N ILE A 75 0.94 -12.89 19.30
CA ILE A 75 -0.38 -13.51 19.51
C ILE A 75 -0.47 -14.86 18.78
N ALA A 76 0.05 -14.97 17.55
CA ALA A 76 0.11 -16.22 16.81
C ALA A 76 0.96 -17.27 17.53
N SER A 77 2.11 -16.88 18.10
CA SER A 77 2.96 -17.78 18.90
C SER A 77 2.31 -18.26 20.21
N LEU A 78 1.26 -17.57 20.68
CA LEU A 78 0.46 -17.94 21.86
C LEU A 78 -0.69 -18.91 21.53
N LEU A 79 -1.11 -19.05 20.26
CA LEU A 79 -2.24 -19.93 19.89
C LEU A 79 -2.05 -21.38 20.35
N PRO A 80 -0.90 -22.06 20.13
CA PRO A 80 -0.71 -23.44 20.59
C PRO A 80 -0.78 -23.59 22.11
N VAL A 81 -0.41 -22.53 22.86
CA VAL A 81 -0.49 -22.51 24.32
C VAL A 81 -1.94 -22.39 24.78
N ILE A 82 -2.79 -21.67 24.04
CA ILE A 82 -4.23 -21.59 24.30
C ILE A 82 -4.90 -22.93 23.97
N ASP A 83 -4.49 -23.59 22.88
CA ASP A 83 -5.01 -24.91 22.48
C ASP A 83 -4.66 -26.00 23.50
N ASP A 84 -3.41 -26.03 23.98
CA ASP A 84 -2.99 -26.93 25.05
C ASP A 84 -3.66 -26.60 26.39
N PHE A 85 -3.95 -25.32 26.67
CA PHE A 85 -4.73 -24.91 27.84
C PHE A 85 -6.19 -25.39 27.75
N ASP A 86 -6.82 -25.26 26.58
CA ASP A 86 -8.18 -25.77 26.35
C ASP A 86 -8.22 -27.30 26.41
N ARG A 87 -7.19 -28.00 25.91
CA ARG A 87 -7.02 -29.45 26.07
C ARG A 87 -6.88 -29.86 27.55
N ALA A 88 -6.05 -29.14 28.31
CA ALA A 88 -5.88 -29.38 29.74
C ALA A 88 -7.18 -29.12 30.53
N TYR A 89 -7.93 -28.06 30.18
CA TYR A 89 -9.23 -27.77 30.77
C TYR A 89 -10.24 -28.90 30.54
N VAL A 90 -10.29 -29.48 29.33
CA VAL A 90 -11.14 -30.66 29.05
C VAL A 90 -10.76 -31.86 29.92
N GLU A 91 -9.47 -32.11 30.17
CA GLU A 91 -9.07 -33.23 31.05
C GLU A 91 -9.41 -32.96 32.52
N ILE A 92 -9.11 -31.75 33.03
CA ILE A 92 -9.44 -31.33 34.40
C ILE A 92 -10.97 -31.36 34.62
N SER A 93 -11.77 -31.05 33.61
CA SER A 93 -13.24 -31.05 33.69
C SER A 93 -13.87 -32.42 33.99
N LYS A 94 -13.10 -33.51 33.84
CA LYS A 94 -13.52 -34.88 34.19
C LYS A 94 -13.32 -35.21 35.68
N THR A 95 -12.63 -34.36 36.44
CA THR A 95 -12.39 -34.54 37.88
C THR A 95 -13.55 -34.00 38.70
N GLU A 96 -13.75 -34.53 39.92
CA GLU A 96 -14.80 -34.03 40.82
C GLU A 96 -14.42 -32.72 41.58
N GLU A 97 -13.22 -32.18 41.36
CA GLU A 97 -12.71 -30.97 42.04
C GLU A 97 -13.33 -29.67 41.49
N LYS A 98 -14.61 -29.45 41.78
CA LYS A 98 -15.41 -28.30 41.30
C LYS A 98 -14.80 -26.93 41.60
N GLU A 99 -14.11 -26.77 42.73
CA GLU A 99 -13.46 -25.50 43.09
C GLU A 99 -12.24 -25.20 42.22
N LEU A 100 -11.41 -26.22 41.94
CA LEU A 100 -10.28 -26.12 41.02
C LEU A 100 -10.77 -25.79 39.60
N LEU A 101 -11.77 -26.55 39.12
CA LEU A 101 -12.36 -26.38 37.80
C LEU A 101 -12.87 -24.94 37.59
N LYS A 102 -13.58 -24.38 38.57
CA LYS A 102 -14.05 -22.98 38.56
C LYS A 102 -12.90 -21.97 38.57
N GLY A 103 -11.81 -22.23 39.30
CA GLY A 103 -10.62 -21.39 39.29
C GLY A 103 -9.94 -21.35 37.91
N VAL A 104 -9.80 -22.51 37.26
CA VAL A 104 -9.22 -22.62 35.91
C VAL A 104 -10.13 -21.97 34.86
N GLU A 105 -11.45 -22.13 34.97
CA GLU A 105 -12.44 -21.49 34.08
C GLU A 105 -12.35 -19.95 34.12
N LEU A 106 -12.21 -19.36 35.31
CA LEU A 106 -12.02 -17.90 35.46
C LEU A 106 -10.72 -17.42 34.79
N ILE A 107 -9.65 -18.22 34.84
CA ILE A 107 -8.39 -17.92 34.15
C ILE A 107 -8.56 -18.03 32.63
N LYS A 108 -9.24 -19.08 32.14
CA LYS A 108 -9.58 -19.27 30.72
C LYS A 108 -10.32 -18.05 30.14
N ASN A 109 -11.39 -17.64 30.81
CA ASN A 109 -12.22 -16.52 30.36
C ASN A 109 -11.42 -15.22 30.36
N LYS A 110 -10.69 -14.94 31.44
CA LYS A 110 -9.81 -13.76 31.53
C LYS A 110 -8.72 -13.74 30.44
N LEU A 111 -8.14 -14.90 30.09
CA LEU A 111 -7.17 -15.02 29.00
C LEU A 111 -7.81 -14.68 27.64
N ARG A 112 -8.95 -15.30 27.33
CA ARG A 112 -9.70 -15.04 26.09
C ARG A 112 -10.16 -13.58 25.98
N ASP A 113 -10.72 -13.00 27.05
CA ASP A 113 -11.12 -11.59 27.09
C ASP A 113 -9.92 -10.63 26.90
N THR A 114 -8.78 -10.96 27.50
CA THR A 114 -7.53 -10.18 27.34
C THR A 114 -7.08 -10.20 25.89
N LEU A 115 -7.08 -11.35 25.23
CA LEU A 115 -6.68 -11.48 23.82
C LEU A 115 -7.69 -10.81 22.88
N LYS A 116 -9.00 -10.92 23.16
CA LYS A 116 -10.05 -10.19 22.45
C LYS A 116 -9.88 -8.68 22.54
N SER A 117 -9.46 -8.16 23.70
CA SER A 117 -9.11 -6.74 23.86
C SER A 117 -7.88 -6.29 23.04
N LYS A 118 -7.09 -7.25 22.51
CA LYS A 118 -5.98 -7.01 21.59
C LYS A 118 -6.33 -7.26 20.12
N GLY A 119 -7.58 -7.58 19.81
CA GLY A 119 -8.07 -7.82 18.45
C GLY A 119 -7.97 -9.27 17.98
N LEU A 120 -7.69 -10.23 18.86
CA LEU A 120 -7.84 -11.66 18.52
C LEU A 120 -9.30 -12.07 18.68
N GLU A 121 -9.97 -12.39 17.58
CA GLU A 121 -11.30 -12.99 17.61
C GLU A 121 -11.23 -14.46 17.18
N GLN A 122 -12.03 -15.31 17.82
CA GLN A 122 -12.15 -16.71 17.43
C GLN A 122 -13.04 -16.79 16.19
N MET A 123 -12.59 -17.47 15.14
CA MET A 123 -13.46 -17.83 14.02
C MET A 123 -14.41 -18.94 14.46
N GLU A 124 -15.72 -18.70 14.28
CA GLU A 124 -16.76 -19.70 14.52
C GLU A 124 -17.08 -20.40 13.20
N VAL A 125 -16.95 -21.73 13.19
CA VAL A 125 -17.27 -22.58 12.03
C VAL A 125 -18.15 -23.72 12.53
N ALA A 126 -19.38 -23.81 12.01
CA ALA A 126 -20.34 -24.85 12.32
C ALA A 126 -20.32 -25.96 11.26
N VAL A 127 -20.79 -27.15 11.64
CA VAL A 127 -20.97 -28.26 10.71
C VAL A 127 -22.06 -27.90 9.71
N GLY A 128 -21.68 -27.79 8.43
CA GLY A 128 -22.57 -27.42 7.33
C GLY A 128 -22.37 -25.99 6.80
N ASP A 129 -21.49 -25.19 7.40
CA ASP A 129 -21.10 -23.90 6.84
C ASP A 129 -20.35 -24.07 5.51
N ALA A 130 -20.46 -23.05 4.64
CA ALA A 130 -19.76 -23.06 3.36
C ALA A 130 -18.24 -22.97 3.56
N PHE A 131 -17.49 -23.87 2.94
CA PHE A 131 -16.03 -23.82 2.97
C PHE A 131 -15.50 -22.59 2.21
N ASN A 132 -14.59 -21.84 2.85
CA ASN A 132 -13.88 -20.72 2.27
C ASN A 132 -12.36 -20.95 2.39
N ALA A 133 -11.66 -21.05 1.24
CA ALA A 133 -10.22 -21.33 1.22
C ALA A 133 -9.34 -20.18 1.74
N ASP A 134 -9.89 -18.95 1.85
CA ASP A 134 -9.17 -17.81 2.44
C ASP A 134 -9.24 -17.81 3.99
N GLU A 135 -10.16 -18.57 4.58
CA GLU A 135 -10.45 -18.57 6.02
C GLU A 135 -10.27 -19.96 6.69
N HIS A 136 -10.44 -21.05 5.94
CA HIS A 136 -10.44 -22.42 6.47
C HIS A 136 -9.31 -23.28 5.86
N GLU A 137 -8.70 -24.14 6.67
CA GLU A 137 -7.70 -25.13 6.24
C GLU A 137 -8.33 -26.54 6.15
N ASP A 138 -8.27 -27.15 4.96
CA ASP A 138 -8.79 -28.50 4.70
C ASP A 138 -7.88 -29.59 5.28
N ILE A 139 -8.24 -30.15 6.44
CA ILE A 139 -7.46 -31.20 7.11
C ILE A 139 -7.78 -32.63 6.63
N THR A 140 -9.02 -32.93 6.24
CA THR A 140 -9.48 -34.29 5.88
C THR A 140 -10.83 -34.24 5.16
N GLN A 141 -10.99 -35.05 4.11
CA GLN A 141 -12.30 -35.25 3.46
C GLN A 141 -13.05 -36.41 4.13
N ILE A 142 -14.28 -36.14 4.56
CA ILE A 142 -15.20 -37.14 5.12
C ILE A 142 -16.32 -37.38 4.09
N PRO A 143 -16.73 -38.63 3.81
CA PRO A 143 -17.87 -38.89 2.94
C PRO A 143 -19.12 -38.16 3.44
N ALA A 144 -19.84 -37.51 2.54
CA ALA A 144 -21.13 -36.92 2.87
C ALA A 144 -22.07 -38.00 3.44
N PRO A 145 -22.93 -37.68 4.42
CA PRO A 145 -23.96 -38.60 4.88
C PRO A 145 -24.81 -39.04 3.68
N THR A 146 -24.94 -40.35 3.47
CA THR A 146 -25.97 -40.89 2.58
C THR A 146 -27.32 -40.74 3.28
N ASP A 147 -28.29 -40.14 2.58
CA ASP A 147 -29.70 -40.07 3.00
C ASP A 147 -30.30 -41.45 3.38
#